data_AF-A0A9E2GXI0-F1
#
_entry.id   AF-A0A9E2GXI0-F1
#
_cell.length_a   1.000
_cell.length_b   1.000
_cell.length_c   1.000
_cell.angle_alpha   90.00
_cell.angle_beta   90.00
_cell.angle_gamma   90.00
#
_symmetry.space_group_name_H-M   'P 1'
#
loop_
_entity.id
_entity.type
_entity.pdbx_description
1 polymer ?
#
loop_
_entity_poly.entity_id
_entity_poly.type
_entity_poly.pdbx_seq_one_letter_code
_entity_poly.pdbx_strand_id
1 'polypeptide(L)'
;MIIRTSLWLVVLFAFLACDDANTSSNNTNNANNVNNVNNFNNIPGCDSDLDCANTEYCNPCAKASCDGCTDCVAGCVPHGCPTEAEPACNAMRPECGESGVAVVTGLCWECVDLLTCAPWRDDSCDDGTEALCDYDAEPVCEEGEILSIQDDCWRCVNPATCLPWGVAECFKDDQCAADEFCDPWGSAACPICAQAIPACSPNPCDTGVMLSCYAIRPDCGPGNAAVVAADGCWQCQELETCTEVLTDEHCDDGTEITCLTFAEVVCAEHELKAIQAGCAVCVDPATCNPWGANECTGDYGCGVFERCNDCASSSCPACADCVSACVPHGCPSELEPACNMIRPDCGPDAVSVSLDGCWVCVTPGTCDPVSL
;
A
#
# COMPACT_ATOMS: atom_id res chain seq x y z
N MET A 1 34.08 44.82 18.82
CA MET A 1 34.24 44.81 20.30
C MET A 1 33.24 43.79 20.83
N ILE A 2 33.74 42.78 21.56
CA ILE A 2 33.02 41.65 22.20
C ILE A 2 32.56 40.58 21.17
N ILE A 3 33.22 39.44 20.92
CA ILE A 3 33.72 38.30 21.74
C ILE A 3 32.62 37.28 22.10
N ARG A 4 32.89 36.00 21.73
CA ARG A 4 32.34 34.70 22.21
C ARG A 4 31.01 34.23 21.60
N THR A 5 30.79 32.94 21.29
CA THR A 5 31.43 31.71 21.81
C THR A 5 31.18 30.54 20.85
N SER A 6 32.24 29.79 20.56
CA SER A 6 32.23 28.49 19.88
C SER A 6 31.72 27.40 20.84
N LEU A 7 30.71 26.63 20.43
CA LEU A 7 30.25 25.45 21.14
C LEU A 7 30.84 24.22 20.46
N TRP A 8 31.90 23.67 21.06
CA TRP A 8 32.44 22.35 20.73
C TRP A 8 31.58 21.31 21.47
N LEU A 9 30.84 20.48 20.72
CA LEU A 9 30.23 19.27 21.27
C LEU A 9 31.16 18.10 20.95
N VAL A 10 31.84 17.61 22.00
CA VAL A 10 32.63 16.38 21.97
C VAL A 10 31.68 15.23 22.27
N VAL A 11 31.35 14.41 21.26
CA VAL A 11 30.65 13.14 21.46
C VAL A 11 31.70 12.05 21.67
N LEU A 12 31.81 11.60 22.92
CA LEU A 12 32.55 10.40 23.30
C LEU A 12 31.77 9.16 22.83
N PHE A 13 32.27 8.46 21.81
CA PHE A 13 31.84 7.10 21.51
C PHE A 13 32.64 6.13 22.39
N ALA A 14 31.98 5.53 23.38
CA ALA A 14 32.50 4.39 24.12
C ALA A 14 32.25 3.12 23.29
N PHE A 15 33.32 2.56 22.72
CA PHE A 15 33.31 1.19 22.20
C PHE A 15 33.26 0.22 23.38
N LEU A 16 32.09 -0.37 23.61
CA LEU A 16 31.95 -1.60 24.39
C LEU A 16 32.35 -2.76 23.48
N ALA A 17 33.51 -3.35 23.75
CA ALA A 17 33.90 -4.64 23.21
C ALA A 17 33.10 -5.74 23.94
N CYS A 18 32.23 -6.44 23.21
CA CYS A 18 31.75 -7.76 23.62
C CYS A 18 32.85 -8.77 23.30
N ASP A 19 33.53 -9.23 24.34
CA ASP A 19 34.46 -10.36 24.34
C ASP A 19 33.64 -11.63 24.59
N ASP A 20 33.15 -12.26 23.53
CA ASP A 20 32.57 -13.61 23.62
C ASP A 20 33.70 -14.65 23.58
N ALA A 21 34.37 -14.78 24.72
CA ALA A 21 35.20 -15.92 25.05
C ALA A 21 34.30 -17.16 25.25
N ASN A 22 33.84 -17.75 24.15
CA ASN A 22 33.21 -19.07 24.19
C ASN A 22 34.25 -20.15 23.94
N THR A 23 34.71 -20.73 25.06
CA THR A 23 35.55 -21.93 25.12
C THR A 23 34.86 -23.12 24.46
N SER A 24 35.19 -23.41 23.21
CA SER A 24 34.92 -24.71 22.58
C SER A 24 35.97 -25.72 23.04
N SER A 25 35.75 -26.28 24.23
CA SER A 25 36.33 -27.58 24.60
C SER A 25 35.37 -28.69 24.19
N ASN A 26 35.56 -29.25 22.98
CA ASN A 26 35.25 -30.64 22.67
C ASN A 26 35.75 -31.02 21.26
N ASN A 27 36.86 -31.77 21.20
CA ASN A 27 36.92 -33.10 20.58
C ASN A 27 38.34 -33.39 20.05
N THR A 28 39.24 -33.78 20.95
CA THR A 28 40.55 -34.35 20.59
C THR A 28 40.53 -35.88 20.62
N ASN A 29 39.40 -36.52 20.33
CA ASN A 29 39.29 -37.98 20.24
C ASN A 29 38.64 -38.41 18.93
N ASN A 30 39.35 -38.28 17.81
CA ASN A 30 39.10 -39.16 16.67
C ASN A 30 40.35 -39.40 15.80
N ALA A 31 41.43 -39.87 16.42
CA ALA A 31 42.60 -40.37 15.71
C ALA A 31 42.50 -41.89 15.42
N ASN A 32 41.29 -42.41 15.15
CA ASN A 32 41.14 -43.84 14.83
C ASN A 32 39.94 -44.18 13.91
N ASN A 33 39.69 -43.35 12.89
CA ASN A 33 38.79 -43.73 11.80
C ASN A 33 39.47 -43.66 10.43
N VAL A 34 40.57 -44.41 10.27
CA VAL A 34 41.25 -44.63 8.98
C VAL A 34 40.59 -45.81 8.22
N ASN A 35 39.30 -46.08 8.46
CA ASN A 35 38.57 -47.13 7.74
C ASN A 35 37.18 -46.73 7.23
N ASN A 36 36.84 -45.42 7.20
CA ASN A 36 35.63 -44.95 6.54
C ASN A 36 35.91 -44.46 5.11
N VAL A 37 36.59 -45.27 4.30
CA VAL A 37 36.84 -45.02 2.87
C VAL A 37 35.63 -45.41 2.01
N ASN A 38 34.50 -45.76 2.63
CA ASN A 38 33.23 -46.05 1.95
C ASN A 38 32.10 -45.06 2.29
N ASN A 39 32.38 -43.89 2.88
CA ASN A 39 31.37 -42.84 2.96
C ASN A 39 31.24 -42.05 1.65
N PHE A 40 31.09 -42.77 0.53
CA PHE A 40 30.66 -42.22 -0.76
C PHE A 40 29.16 -41.84 -0.75
N ASN A 41 28.47 -41.97 0.39
CA ASN A 41 27.03 -41.73 0.51
C ASN A 41 26.65 -40.41 1.19
N ASN A 42 27.60 -39.65 1.76
CA ASN A 42 27.34 -38.27 2.22
C ASN A 42 27.73 -37.27 1.13
N ILE A 43 27.13 -37.39 -0.06
CA ILE A 43 26.95 -36.19 -0.89
C ILE A 43 26.09 -35.27 -0.03
N PRO A 44 26.55 -34.07 0.35
CA PRO A 44 25.72 -33.10 1.03
C PRO A 44 24.41 -32.99 0.25
N GLY A 45 23.27 -33.17 0.92
CA GLY A 45 22.01 -32.80 0.29
C GLY A 45 22.10 -31.33 -0.14
N CYS A 46 21.31 -30.97 -1.14
CA CYS A 46 21.06 -29.57 -1.41
C CYS A 46 19.84 -29.14 -0.58
N ASP A 47 19.87 -27.92 -0.05
CA ASP A 47 18.72 -27.27 0.54
C ASP A 47 18.05 -26.33 -0.47
N SER A 48 18.83 -25.83 -1.45
CA SER A 48 18.36 -24.96 -2.53
C SER A 48 19.19 -25.15 -3.81
N ASP A 49 18.73 -24.52 -4.89
CA ASP A 49 19.45 -24.45 -6.16
C ASP A 49 20.84 -23.79 -6.06
N LEU A 50 21.08 -22.97 -5.03
CA LEU A 50 22.38 -22.34 -4.76
C LEU A 50 23.46 -23.36 -4.37
N ASP A 51 23.06 -24.53 -3.87
CA ASP A 51 23.99 -25.59 -3.46
C ASP A 51 24.46 -26.45 -4.64
N CYS A 52 23.83 -26.30 -5.81
CA CYS A 52 24.08 -27.11 -6.99
C CYS A 52 24.91 -26.37 -8.03
N ALA A 53 25.61 -27.14 -8.88
CA ALA A 53 26.28 -26.57 -10.05
C ALA A 53 25.25 -25.89 -10.97
N ASN A 54 25.70 -24.96 -11.81
CA ASN A 54 24.86 -24.24 -12.77
C ASN A 54 24.27 -25.12 -13.90
N THR A 55 24.66 -26.39 -13.97
CA THR A 55 24.08 -27.41 -14.86
C THR A 55 23.07 -28.32 -14.15
N GLU A 56 22.83 -28.07 -12.86
CA GLU A 56 22.03 -28.90 -11.96
C GLU A 56 21.07 -28.02 -11.15
N TYR A 57 20.01 -28.64 -10.63
CA TYR A 57 19.06 -28.00 -9.72
C TYR A 57 18.81 -28.92 -8.52
N CYS A 58 18.33 -28.34 -7.43
CA CYS A 58 18.05 -29.11 -6.22
C CYS A 58 16.71 -29.82 -6.35
N ASN A 59 16.74 -31.15 -6.49
CA ASN A 59 15.53 -31.95 -6.47
C ASN A 59 15.33 -32.51 -5.05
N PRO A 60 14.21 -32.18 -4.36
CA PRO A 60 13.96 -32.62 -2.99
C PRO A 60 13.80 -34.16 -2.88
N CYS A 61 13.58 -34.85 -4.01
CA CYS A 61 13.48 -36.30 -4.11
C CYS A 61 14.41 -36.87 -5.20
N ALA A 62 15.66 -36.42 -5.26
CA ALA A 62 16.64 -36.88 -6.23
C ALA A 62 16.94 -38.40 -6.13
N LYS A 63 16.99 -38.93 -4.90
CA LYS A 63 17.28 -40.34 -4.62
C LYS A 63 16.60 -40.82 -3.34
N ALA A 64 16.35 -42.13 -3.24
CA ALA A 64 16.01 -42.77 -1.98
C ALA A 64 17.27 -42.95 -1.10
N SER A 65 17.11 -42.98 0.23
CA SER A 65 18.26 -43.18 1.13
C SER A 65 18.85 -44.59 1.02
N CYS A 66 18.05 -45.55 0.55
CA CYS A 66 18.42 -46.93 0.33
C CYS A 66 17.69 -47.53 -0.88
N ASP A 67 18.24 -48.62 -1.43
CA ASP A 67 17.57 -49.39 -2.48
C ASP A 67 16.26 -50.01 -1.93
N GLY A 68 15.12 -49.58 -2.47
CA GLY A 68 13.78 -49.98 -2.01
C GLY A 68 13.20 -49.14 -0.86
N CYS A 69 13.91 -48.12 -0.36
CA CYS A 69 13.32 -47.15 0.54
C CYS A 69 12.37 -46.21 -0.22
N THR A 70 11.31 -45.74 0.45
CA THR A 70 10.33 -44.77 -0.09
C THR A 70 10.59 -43.35 0.37
N ASP A 71 11.71 -43.10 1.05
CA ASP A 71 12.08 -41.76 1.47
C ASP A 71 12.70 -40.97 0.31
N CYS A 72 12.59 -39.65 0.40
CA CYS A 72 13.17 -38.72 -0.55
C CYS A 72 14.36 -38.05 0.12
N VAL A 73 15.53 -38.14 -0.51
CA VAL A 73 16.73 -37.42 -0.12
C VAL A 73 17.03 -36.40 -1.20
N ALA A 74 17.12 -35.13 -0.79
CA ALA A 74 17.44 -34.03 -1.68
C ALA A 74 18.81 -34.22 -2.33
N GLY A 75 18.94 -33.80 -3.59
CA GLY A 75 20.20 -33.86 -4.30
C GLY A 75 20.19 -33.08 -5.60
N CYS A 76 21.38 -32.67 -6.03
CA CYS A 76 21.57 -31.98 -7.30
C CYS A 76 21.39 -32.96 -8.45
N VAL A 77 20.50 -32.63 -9.38
CA VAL A 77 20.25 -33.41 -10.60
C VAL A 77 20.35 -32.50 -11.83
N PRO A 78 20.82 -32.99 -12.99
CA PRO A 78 20.92 -32.16 -14.19
C PRO A 78 19.54 -31.63 -14.64
N HIS A 79 19.46 -30.33 -14.95
CA HIS A 79 18.21 -29.70 -15.40
C HIS A 79 17.94 -29.82 -16.91
N GLY A 80 18.93 -30.18 -17.73
CA GLY A 80 18.76 -30.44 -19.16
C GLY A 80 18.63 -29.22 -20.07
N CYS A 81 18.34 -28.03 -19.53
CA CYS A 81 18.34 -26.78 -20.30
C CYS A 81 19.75 -26.30 -20.74
N PRO A 82 19.87 -25.67 -21.93
CA PRO A 82 21.10 -25.02 -22.35
C PRO A 82 21.52 -23.94 -21.34
N THR A 83 22.79 -23.94 -20.93
CA THR A 83 23.34 -23.01 -19.94
C THR A 83 24.81 -22.73 -20.27
N GLU A 84 25.26 -21.50 -20.08
CA GLU A 84 26.66 -21.11 -20.21
C GLU A 84 27.47 -21.53 -18.96
N ALA A 85 28.80 -21.59 -19.09
CA ALA A 85 29.65 -22.20 -18.06
C ALA A 85 29.73 -21.40 -16.75
N GLU A 86 29.69 -20.07 -16.79
CA GLU A 86 29.72 -19.20 -15.60
C GLU A 86 29.00 -17.87 -15.89
N PRO A 87 28.22 -17.32 -14.94
CA PRO A 87 27.65 -15.99 -15.07
C PRO A 87 28.76 -14.93 -14.95
N ALA A 88 28.71 -13.89 -15.79
CA ALA A 88 29.56 -12.70 -15.63
C ALA A 88 28.85 -11.55 -14.90
N CYS A 89 27.53 -11.61 -14.74
CA CYS A 89 26.81 -10.65 -13.91
C CYS A 89 27.09 -10.91 -12.43
N ASN A 90 27.09 -9.85 -11.62
CA ASN A 90 27.26 -9.97 -10.16
C ASN A 90 25.95 -10.34 -9.44
N ALA A 91 24.98 -10.95 -10.13
CA ALA A 91 23.73 -11.39 -9.53
C ALA A 91 23.90 -12.76 -8.86
N MET A 92 23.23 -12.96 -7.73
CA MET A 92 23.08 -14.29 -7.13
C MET A 92 22.14 -15.14 -7.99
N ARG A 93 22.33 -16.47 -7.98
CA ARG A 93 21.43 -17.41 -8.66
C ARG A 93 20.03 -17.28 -8.03
N PRO A 94 18.97 -16.96 -8.80
CA PRO A 94 17.62 -16.86 -8.27
C PRO A 94 17.04 -18.26 -7.97
N GLU A 95 16.05 -18.31 -7.08
CA GLU A 95 15.20 -19.49 -6.89
C GLU A 95 13.99 -19.38 -7.84
N CYS A 96 13.84 -20.32 -8.76
CA CYS A 96 12.85 -20.25 -9.84
C CYS A 96 11.56 -21.06 -9.57
N GLY A 97 11.28 -21.40 -8.31
CA GLY A 97 10.12 -22.20 -7.92
C GLY A 97 10.20 -23.68 -8.32
N GLU A 98 9.10 -24.43 -8.11
CA GLU A 98 9.06 -25.89 -8.29
C GLU A 98 9.16 -26.36 -9.75
N SER A 99 8.76 -25.50 -10.70
CA SER A 99 8.73 -25.82 -12.14
C SER A 99 9.80 -25.07 -12.95
N GLY A 100 10.57 -24.19 -12.32
CA GLY A 100 11.63 -23.42 -12.96
C GLY A 100 13.02 -23.86 -12.53
N VAL A 101 14.03 -23.47 -13.31
CA VAL A 101 15.44 -23.61 -12.99
C VAL A 101 16.21 -22.39 -13.45
N ALA A 102 17.20 -21.96 -12.67
CA ALA A 102 18.09 -20.88 -13.08
C ALA A 102 19.17 -21.39 -14.04
N VAL A 103 19.25 -20.80 -15.23
CA VAL A 103 20.30 -21.05 -16.23
C VAL A 103 21.13 -19.79 -16.44
N VAL A 104 22.33 -19.95 -17.02
CA VAL A 104 23.15 -18.81 -17.45
C VAL A 104 22.93 -18.56 -18.93
N THR A 105 22.31 -17.44 -19.26
CA THR A 105 22.05 -16.98 -20.64
C THR A 105 22.56 -15.56 -20.79
N GLY A 106 23.38 -15.30 -21.82
CA GLY A 106 23.90 -13.95 -22.06
C GLY A 106 24.75 -13.44 -20.89
N LEU A 107 25.50 -14.35 -20.25
CA LEU A 107 26.32 -14.11 -19.06
C LEU A 107 25.54 -13.73 -17.78
N CYS A 108 24.21 -13.83 -17.78
CA CYS A 108 23.36 -13.53 -16.63
C CYS A 108 22.54 -14.74 -16.18
N TRP A 109 22.11 -14.77 -14.92
CA TRP A 109 21.12 -15.74 -14.46
C TRP A 109 19.74 -15.40 -15.01
N GLU A 110 19.03 -16.41 -15.50
CA GLU A 110 17.66 -16.32 -15.99
C GLU A 110 16.89 -17.56 -15.54
N CYS A 111 15.67 -17.39 -15.05
CA CYS A 111 14.79 -18.53 -14.76
C CYS A 111 14.17 -19.04 -16.06
N VAL A 112 14.20 -20.35 -16.27
CA VAL A 112 13.52 -21.03 -17.39
C VAL A 112 12.66 -22.17 -16.88
N ASP A 113 11.59 -22.49 -17.60
CA ASP A 113 10.77 -23.66 -17.30
C ASP A 113 11.59 -24.94 -17.47
N LEU A 114 11.55 -25.82 -16.47
CA LEU A 114 12.41 -27.00 -16.39
C LEU A 114 12.16 -28.01 -17.52
N LEU A 115 10.95 -28.05 -18.08
CA LEU A 115 10.56 -29.02 -19.11
C LEU A 115 10.77 -28.50 -20.54
N THR A 116 10.50 -27.23 -20.76
CA THR A 116 10.49 -26.59 -22.08
C THR A 116 11.72 -25.74 -22.33
N CYS A 117 12.43 -25.34 -21.26
CA CYS A 117 13.55 -24.38 -21.29
C CYS A 117 13.17 -23.03 -21.92
N ALA A 118 11.87 -22.72 -21.95
CA ALA A 118 11.40 -21.39 -22.30
C ALA A 118 11.64 -20.43 -21.11
N PRO A 119 11.84 -19.12 -21.35
CA PRO A 119 11.88 -18.12 -20.29
C PRO A 119 10.73 -18.32 -19.32
N TRP A 120 11.06 -18.45 -18.04
CA TRP A 120 10.07 -18.59 -16.97
C TRP A 120 9.48 -17.22 -16.70
N ARG A 121 8.16 -17.13 -16.73
CA ARG A 121 7.41 -15.95 -16.33
C ARG A 121 6.85 -16.20 -14.94
N ASP A 122 7.10 -15.28 -14.01
CA ASP A 122 6.43 -15.24 -12.72
C ASP A 122 4.93 -14.98 -12.94
N ASP A 123 4.11 -15.99 -12.66
CA ASP A 123 2.64 -15.95 -12.83
C ASP A 123 1.91 -15.76 -11.50
N SER A 124 2.62 -15.42 -10.41
CA SER A 124 2.04 -15.26 -9.08
C SER A 124 0.98 -14.16 -8.99
N CYS A 125 1.05 -13.18 -9.89
CA CYS A 125 0.09 -12.07 -9.96
C CYS A 125 -0.98 -12.22 -11.04
N ASP A 126 -0.97 -13.32 -11.80
CA ASP A 126 -1.98 -13.57 -12.82
C ASP A 126 -3.34 -13.86 -12.21
N ASP A 127 -4.39 -13.31 -12.80
CA ASP A 127 -5.78 -13.54 -12.38
C ASP A 127 -6.39 -14.84 -12.94
N GLY A 128 -5.58 -15.62 -13.67
CA GLY A 128 -5.97 -16.89 -14.31
C GLY A 128 -6.72 -16.73 -15.63
N THR A 129 -6.88 -15.50 -16.13
CA THR A 129 -7.40 -15.24 -17.47
C THR A 129 -6.33 -15.49 -18.55
N GLU A 130 -6.78 -15.68 -19.79
CA GLU A 130 -5.86 -15.66 -20.94
C GLU A 130 -5.67 -14.21 -21.38
N ALA A 131 -4.46 -13.85 -21.82
CA ALA A 131 -4.24 -12.52 -22.39
C ALA A 131 -4.98 -12.40 -23.74
N LEU A 132 -6.11 -11.69 -23.75
CA LEU A 132 -6.95 -11.42 -24.93
C LEU A 132 -6.73 -10.01 -25.50
N CYS A 133 -6.00 -9.14 -24.80
CA CYS A 133 -5.69 -7.81 -25.31
C CYS A 133 -4.90 -7.89 -26.62
N ASP A 134 -5.30 -7.07 -27.58
CA ASP A 134 -4.70 -6.98 -28.93
C ASP A 134 -3.37 -6.20 -28.91
N TYR A 135 -2.59 -6.36 -27.84
CA TYR A 135 -1.21 -5.91 -27.85
C TYR A 135 -0.41 -6.92 -28.66
N ASP A 136 0.00 -6.50 -29.86
CA ASP A 136 0.89 -7.27 -30.75
C ASP A 136 2.24 -7.66 -30.09
N ALA A 137 2.54 -7.16 -28.89
CA ALA A 137 3.74 -7.50 -28.12
C ALA A 137 3.48 -7.43 -26.60
N GLU A 138 4.07 -8.39 -25.87
CA GLU A 138 4.24 -8.34 -24.42
C GLU A 138 5.02 -7.05 -24.03
N PRO A 139 4.52 -6.24 -23.07
CA PRO A 139 5.24 -5.07 -22.61
C PRO A 139 6.53 -5.48 -21.88
N VAL A 140 7.58 -4.67 -22.03
CA VAL A 140 8.82 -4.82 -21.26
C VAL A 140 8.65 -4.08 -19.95
N CYS A 141 8.67 -4.82 -18.84
CA CYS A 141 8.53 -4.24 -17.51
C CYS A 141 9.83 -3.59 -17.02
N GLU A 142 9.71 -2.57 -16.18
CA GLU A 142 10.86 -1.89 -15.58
C GLU A 142 11.51 -2.75 -14.49
N GLU A 143 12.70 -2.34 -14.02
CA GLU A 143 13.40 -3.05 -12.94
C GLU A 143 12.54 -3.06 -11.67
N GLY A 144 12.22 -4.25 -11.15
CA GLY A 144 11.37 -4.44 -9.97
C GLY A 144 9.88 -4.65 -10.28
N GLU A 145 9.50 -4.70 -11.54
CA GLU A 145 8.18 -5.12 -12.00
C GLU A 145 8.20 -6.56 -12.53
N ILE A 146 7.06 -7.24 -12.45
CA ILE A 146 6.82 -8.50 -13.15
C ILE A 146 5.70 -8.34 -14.18
N LEU A 147 5.78 -9.11 -15.24
CA LEU A 147 4.74 -9.15 -16.27
C LEU A 147 3.63 -10.09 -15.82
N SER A 148 2.40 -9.60 -15.75
CA SER A 148 1.23 -10.38 -15.31
C SER A 148 0.04 -10.21 -16.25
N ILE A 149 -0.86 -11.20 -16.28
CA ILE A 149 -2.16 -11.14 -16.95
C ILE A 149 -3.23 -10.70 -15.95
N GLN A 150 -3.81 -9.52 -16.18
CA GLN A 150 -4.90 -8.96 -15.38
C GLN A 150 -5.97 -8.36 -16.29
N ASP A 151 -7.23 -8.71 -16.03
CA ASP A 151 -8.39 -8.32 -16.82
C ASP A 151 -8.20 -8.68 -18.31
N ASP A 152 -7.79 -9.93 -18.58
CA ASP A 152 -7.45 -10.42 -19.92
C ASP A 152 -6.31 -9.63 -20.62
N CYS A 153 -5.52 -8.85 -19.89
CA CYS A 153 -4.49 -7.97 -20.45
C CYS A 153 -3.11 -8.14 -19.80
N TRP A 154 -2.04 -8.02 -20.59
CA TRP A 154 -0.70 -7.88 -20.05
C TRP A 154 -0.51 -6.56 -19.29
N ARG A 155 -0.03 -6.64 -18.05
CA ARG A 155 0.34 -5.49 -17.21
C ARG A 155 1.64 -5.74 -16.48
N CYS A 156 2.46 -4.72 -16.38
CA CYS A 156 3.59 -4.71 -15.46
C CYS A 156 3.08 -4.33 -14.08
N VAL A 157 3.34 -5.19 -13.10
CA VAL A 157 2.84 -5.05 -11.73
C VAL A 157 3.98 -5.18 -10.73
N ASN A 158 3.77 -4.61 -9.55
CA ASN A 158 4.61 -4.85 -8.40
C ASN A 158 4.41 -6.32 -7.94
N PRO A 159 5.46 -7.16 -7.88
CA PRO A 159 5.33 -8.56 -7.47
C PRO A 159 4.84 -8.74 -6.03
N ALA A 160 4.93 -7.72 -5.17
CA ALA A 160 4.45 -7.78 -3.80
C ALA A 160 2.95 -7.50 -3.65
N THR A 161 2.40 -6.61 -4.47
CA THR A 161 0.98 -6.18 -4.36
C THR A 161 0.11 -6.65 -5.52
N CYS A 162 0.72 -7.15 -6.59
CA CYS A 162 0.06 -7.46 -7.85
C CYS A 162 -0.72 -6.28 -8.44
N LEU A 163 -0.31 -5.05 -8.15
CA LEU A 163 -0.90 -3.85 -8.73
C LEU A 163 0.16 -3.07 -9.52
N PRO A 164 -0.23 -2.29 -10.55
CA PRO A 164 0.70 -1.37 -11.19
C PRO A 164 1.29 -0.40 -10.16
N TRP A 165 2.60 -0.13 -10.27
CA TRP A 165 3.21 0.95 -9.48
C TRP A 165 2.49 2.28 -9.78
N GLY A 166 2.37 3.14 -8.77
CA GLY A 166 1.66 4.41 -8.93
C GLY A 166 0.17 4.39 -8.59
N VAL A 167 -0.43 3.23 -8.35
CA VAL A 167 -1.86 3.10 -8.03
C VAL A 167 -2.06 2.94 -6.52
N ALA A 168 -2.84 3.84 -5.92
CA ALA A 168 -3.24 3.71 -4.52
C ALA A 168 -4.21 2.55 -4.35
N GLU A 169 -3.94 1.67 -3.38
CA GLU A 169 -4.84 0.55 -3.09
C GLU A 169 -6.09 1.02 -2.35
N CYS A 170 -5.97 2.13 -1.63
CA CYS A 170 -7.03 2.74 -0.85
C CYS A 170 -6.89 4.26 -0.85
N PHE A 171 -7.98 4.94 -0.51
CA PHE A 171 -8.03 6.36 -0.17
C PHE A 171 -8.66 6.57 1.20
N LYS A 172 -9.35 5.55 1.71
CA LYS A 172 -10.07 5.51 2.98
C LYS A 172 -10.09 4.09 3.54
N ASP A 173 -10.28 3.97 4.85
CA ASP A 173 -10.33 2.69 5.57
C ASP A 173 -11.43 1.75 5.07
N ASP A 174 -12.53 2.27 4.54
CA ASP A 174 -13.65 1.45 4.02
C ASP A 174 -13.33 0.67 2.75
N GLN A 175 -12.18 0.93 2.12
CA GLN A 175 -11.66 0.21 0.96
C GLN A 175 -10.75 -0.96 1.34
N CYS A 176 -10.31 -1.03 2.60
CA CYS A 176 -9.44 -2.09 3.11
C CYS A 176 -10.23 -3.19 3.81
N ALA A 177 -9.61 -4.36 4.01
CA ALA A 177 -10.22 -5.42 4.81
C ALA A 177 -10.47 -4.95 6.25
N ALA A 178 -11.33 -5.65 6.99
CA ALA A 178 -11.75 -5.22 8.33
C ALA A 178 -10.60 -5.17 9.35
N ASP A 179 -9.56 -5.96 9.11
CA ASP A 179 -8.30 -6.08 9.86
C ASP A 179 -7.17 -5.19 9.30
N GLU A 180 -7.46 -4.35 8.32
CA GLU A 180 -6.51 -3.45 7.66
C GLU A 180 -6.98 -1.99 7.74
N PHE A 181 -6.09 -1.01 7.58
CA PHE A 181 -6.43 0.42 7.47
C PHE A 181 -5.73 1.03 6.26
N CYS A 182 -6.22 2.17 5.79
CA CYS A 182 -5.58 2.86 4.68
C CYS A 182 -4.38 3.67 5.15
N ASP A 183 -3.19 3.10 5.05
CA ASP A 183 -1.95 3.77 5.40
C ASP A 183 -1.53 4.70 4.25
N PRO A 184 -1.53 6.04 4.43
CA PRO A 184 -1.09 6.97 3.40
C PRO A 184 0.37 6.78 2.98
N TRP A 185 1.14 5.99 3.74
CA TRP A 185 2.53 5.63 3.48
C TRP A 185 2.73 4.13 3.21
N GLY A 186 1.66 3.37 2.99
CA GLY A 186 1.67 1.90 3.04
C GLY A 186 2.46 1.21 1.92
N SER A 187 2.61 1.84 0.76
CA SER A 187 3.41 1.30 -0.35
C SER A 187 4.35 2.34 -0.95
N ALA A 188 5.50 1.88 -1.45
CA ALA A 188 6.36 2.75 -2.26
C ALA A 188 5.70 2.96 -3.63
N ALA A 189 5.75 4.18 -4.16
CA ALA A 189 5.23 4.49 -5.49
C ALA A 189 5.99 3.80 -6.61
N CYS A 190 7.25 3.47 -6.36
CA CYS A 190 8.13 2.72 -7.25
C CYS A 190 9.32 2.18 -6.44
N PRO A 191 10.11 1.23 -6.98
CA PRO A 191 11.23 0.60 -6.27
C PRO A 191 12.32 1.56 -5.77
N ILE A 192 12.42 2.76 -6.37
CA ILE A 192 13.51 3.72 -6.13
C ILE A 192 13.03 5.13 -5.71
N CYS A 193 11.74 5.41 -5.70
CA CYS A 193 11.22 6.72 -5.35
C CYS A 193 10.72 6.75 -3.91
N ALA A 194 11.06 7.81 -3.19
CA ALA A 194 10.63 8.07 -1.82
C ALA A 194 9.17 8.59 -1.74
N GLN A 195 8.41 8.51 -2.82
CA GLN A 195 6.99 8.86 -2.80
C GLN A 195 6.24 7.63 -2.28
N ALA A 196 5.51 7.78 -1.19
CA ALA A 196 4.62 6.74 -0.73
C ALA A 196 3.24 6.94 -1.36
N ILE A 197 2.55 5.84 -1.59
CA ILE A 197 1.18 5.81 -2.07
C ILE A 197 0.33 5.12 -1.00
N PRO A 198 -0.89 5.62 -0.75
CA PRO A 198 -1.79 4.96 0.16
C PRO A 198 -2.03 3.49 -0.19
N ALA A 199 -1.91 2.60 0.80
CA ALA A 199 -2.12 1.16 0.64
C ALA A 199 -2.77 0.56 1.90
N CYS A 200 -3.38 -0.61 1.75
CA CYS A 200 -4.00 -1.28 2.90
C CYS A 200 -2.91 -1.95 3.73
N SER A 201 -2.77 -1.52 4.98
CA SER A 201 -1.78 -2.04 5.93
C SER A 201 -2.50 -2.80 7.05
N PRO A 202 -1.93 -3.92 7.56
CA PRO A 202 -2.47 -4.62 8.72
C PRO A 202 -2.65 -3.67 9.92
N ASN A 203 -3.83 -3.69 10.53
CA ASN A 203 -4.16 -2.83 11.66
C ASN A 203 -3.54 -3.38 12.96
N PRO A 204 -2.59 -2.68 13.60
CA PRO A 204 -1.96 -3.15 14.84
C PRO A 204 -2.94 -3.24 16.01
N CYS A 205 -4.10 -2.59 15.89
CA CYS A 205 -5.17 -2.56 16.87
C CYS A 205 -6.31 -3.54 16.57
N ASP A 206 -6.16 -4.44 15.59
CA ASP A 206 -7.16 -5.48 15.34
C ASP A 206 -7.38 -6.35 16.60
N THR A 207 -8.63 -6.45 17.02
CA THR A 207 -9.06 -7.22 18.18
C THR A 207 -9.40 -8.67 17.84
N GLY A 208 -9.48 -9.01 16.55
CA GLY A 208 -9.98 -10.30 16.04
C GLY A 208 -11.49 -10.50 16.26
N VAL A 209 -12.22 -9.46 16.65
CA VAL A 209 -13.67 -9.50 16.85
C VAL A 209 -14.38 -9.35 15.50
N MET A 210 -15.36 -10.22 15.24
CA MET A 210 -16.17 -10.12 14.02
C MET A 210 -17.21 -9.00 14.14
N LEU A 211 -17.37 -8.21 13.06
CA LEU A 211 -18.37 -7.17 12.95
C LEU A 211 -19.79 -7.75 13.15
N SER A 212 -20.53 -7.19 14.10
CA SER A 212 -21.87 -7.66 14.48
C SER A 212 -22.95 -6.60 14.35
N CYS A 213 -22.59 -5.31 14.24
CA CYS A 213 -23.55 -4.24 14.03
C CYS A 213 -23.56 -3.72 12.59
N TYR A 214 -24.71 -3.19 12.17
CA TYR A 214 -24.97 -2.69 10.82
C TYR A 214 -24.44 -1.26 10.60
N ALA A 215 -23.29 -0.93 11.19
CA ALA A 215 -22.67 0.38 11.00
C ALA A 215 -21.76 0.37 9.76
N ILE A 216 -21.79 1.45 8.99
CA ILE A 216 -20.79 1.72 7.94
C ILE A 216 -19.46 1.97 8.66
N ARG A 217 -18.35 1.45 8.09
CA ARG A 217 -17.02 1.67 8.62
C ARG A 217 -16.71 3.17 8.60
N PRO A 218 -16.43 3.82 9.75
CA PRO A 218 -16.10 5.22 9.79
C PRO A 218 -14.71 5.45 9.20
N ASP A 219 -14.51 6.64 8.63
CA ASP A 219 -13.18 7.17 8.32
C ASP A 219 -12.64 7.84 9.58
N CYS A 220 -11.63 7.24 10.20
CA CYS A 220 -11.09 7.73 11.48
C CYS A 220 -9.99 8.80 11.30
N GLY A 221 -9.67 9.17 10.06
CA GLY A 221 -8.64 10.14 9.75
C GLY A 221 -7.21 9.63 10.01
N PRO A 222 -6.20 10.46 9.66
CA PRO A 222 -4.80 10.08 9.74
C PRO A 222 -4.33 9.85 11.18
N GLY A 223 -3.61 8.75 11.41
CA GLY A 223 -3.09 8.35 12.73
C GLY A 223 -4.03 7.47 13.55
N ASN A 224 -5.26 7.27 13.06
CA ASN A 224 -6.25 6.39 13.67
C ASN A 224 -6.66 5.30 12.68
N ALA A 225 -7.36 4.29 13.17
CA ALA A 225 -7.99 3.28 12.34
C ALA A 225 -9.34 2.86 12.90
N ALA A 226 -10.28 2.57 11.99
CA ALA A 226 -11.54 1.95 12.37
C ALA A 226 -11.30 0.46 12.71
N VAL A 227 -11.56 0.08 13.96
CA VAL A 227 -11.48 -1.30 14.46
C VAL A 227 -12.84 -1.81 14.91
N VAL A 228 -13.02 -3.13 14.89
CA VAL A 228 -14.19 -3.75 15.51
C VAL A 228 -13.93 -3.86 17.02
N ALA A 229 -14.67 -3.09 17.80
CA ALA A 229 -14.61 -3.10 19.26
C ALA A 229 -15.21 -4.38 19.85
N ALA A 230 -15.06 -4.55 21.17
CA ALA A 230 -15.51 -5.76 21.87
C ALA A 230 -17.04 -5.97 21.85
N ASP A 231 -17.81 -4.92 21.57
CA ASP A 231 -19.27 -4.99 21.34
C ASP A 231 -19.63 -5.38 19.90
N GLY A 232 -18.64 -5.58 19.04
CA GLY A 232 -18.79 -5.93 17.64
C GLY A 232 -19.20 -4.76 16.76
N CYS A 233 -18.96 -3.52 17.19
CA CYS A 233 -19.15 -2.31 16.37
C CYS A 233 -17.85 -1.63 15.97
N TRP A 234 -17.91 -0.83 14.91
CA TRP A 234 -16.80 0.02 14.52
C TRP A 234 -16.52 1.10 15.58
N GLN A 235 -15.25 1.29 15.89
CA GLN A 235 -14.75 2.31 16.79
C GLN A 235 -13.42 2.82 16.26
N CYS A 236 -13.20 4.13 16.33
CA CYS A 236 -11.89 4.70 15.98
C CYS A 236 -10.91 4.50 17.14
N GLN A 237 -9.74 3.95 16.82
CA GLN A 237 -8.63 3.82 17.77
C GLN A 237 -7.36 4.45 17.21
N GLU A 238 -6.56 5.05 18.08
CA GLU A 238 -5.24 5.59 17.73
C GLU A 238 -4.28 4.44 17.40
N LEU A 239 -3.63 4.48 16.23
CA LEU A 239 -2.82 3.36 15.71
C LEU A 239 -1.64 2.97 16.62
N GLU A 240 -1.05 3.94 17.33
CA GLU A 240 0.13 3.69 18.18
C GLU A 240 -0.27 3.11 19.55
N THR A 241 -1.38 3.57 20.12
CA THR A 241 -1.77 3.25 21.51
C THR A 241 -2.92 2.26 21.61
N CYS A 242 -3.66 2.05 20.51
CA CYS A 242 -4.93 1.33 20.46
C CYS A 242 -5.93 1.79 21.52
N THR A 243 -5.89 3.09 21.84
CA THR A 243 -6.87 3.70 22.73
C THR A 243 -8.02 4.27 21.91
N GLU A 244 -9.22 4.17 22.48
CA GLU A 244 -10.43 4.73 21.88
C GLU A 244 -10.29 6.24 21.68
N VAL A 245 -10.53 6.67 20.45
CA VAL A 245 -10.65 8.09 20.11
C VAL A 245 -12.08 8.51 20.46
N LEU A 246 -12.24 9.06 21.67
CA LEU A 246 -13.56 9.46 22.22
C LEU A 246 -14.15 10.71 21.54
N THR A 247 -13.34 11.42 20.76
CA THR A 247 -13.69 12.62 20.01
C THR A 247 -12.98 12.52 18.67
N ASP A 248 -13.74 12.31 17.61
CA ASP A 248 -13.20 12.34 16.26
C ASP A 248 -12.81 13.79 15.93
N GLU A 249 -11.51 14.10 16.08
CA GLU A 249 -10.98 15.46 15.90
C GLU A 249 -10.93 15.84 14.41
N HIS A 250 -11.30 14.97 13.47
CA HIS A 250 -11.17 15.26 12.03
C HIS A 250 -12.04 16.43 11.58
N CYS A 251 -13.17 16.65 12.24
CA CYS A 251 -14.06 17.78 11.98
C CYS A 251 -13.79 19.00 12.88
N ASP A 252 -12.79 18.93 13.77
CA ASP A 252 -12.38 20.05 14.58
C ASP A 252 -11.54 21.03 13.74
N ASP A 253 -11.85 22.33 13.81
CA ASP A 253 -11.11 23.37 13.08
C ASP A 253 -9.85 23.85 13.83
N GLY A 254 -9.46 23.16 14.90
CA GLY A 254 -8.32 23.47 15.75
C GLY A 254 -8.51 24.68 16.67
N THR A 255 -9.70 25.26 16.74
CA THR A 255 -9.99 26.37 17.66
C THR A 255 -10.18 25.87 19.09
N GLU A 256 -9.67 26.63 20.07
CA GLU A 256 -9.99 26.36 21.48
C GLU A 256 -11.48 26.59 21.74
N ILE A 257 -12.09 25.75 22.59
CA ILE A 257 -13.49 25.91 23.00
C ILE A 257 -13.64 27.23 23.76
N THR A 258 -14.21 28.24 23.10
CA THR A 258 -14.49 29.56 23.67
C THR A 258 -15.97 29.76 23.97
N CYS A 259 -16.85 29.03 23.27
CA CYS A 259 -18.28 29.08 23.51
C CYS A 259 -18.61 28.32 24.79
N LEU A 260 -18.92 29.08 25.83
CA LEU A 260 -19.54 28.54 27.03
C LEU A 260 -21.01 28.21 26.71
N THR A 261 -21.25 27.07 26.07
CA THR A 261 -22.60 26.50 26.04
C THR A 261 -22.89 25.96 27.44
N PHE A 262 -23.82 26.59 28.15
CA PHE A 262 -24.27 26.13 29.48
C PHE A 262 -25.00 24.77 29.44
N ALA A 263 -25.33 24.29 28.23
CA ALA A 263 -25.87 22.97 27.98
C ALA A 263 -24.82 22.12 27.27
N GLU A 264 -24.72 20.86 27.68
CA GLU A 264 -23.97 19.85 26.94
C GLU A 264 -24.57 19.70 25.54
N VAL A 265 -23.72 19.81 24.52
CA VAL A 265 -24.09 19.51 23.14
C VAL A 265 -24.21 17.99 23.02
N VAL A 266 -25.44 17.53 22.83
CA VAL A 266 -25.81 16.13 22.61
C VAL A 266 -26.18 15.99 21.15
N CYS A 267 -25.38 15.25 20.40
CA CYS A 267 -25.60 14.97 18.99
C CYS A 267 -26.46 13.73 18.81
N ALA A 268 -27.16 13.65 17.68
CA ALA A 268 -27.86 12.44 17.29
C ALA A 268 -26.86 11.30 17.01
N GLU A 269 -27.32 10.05 16.98
CA GLU A 269 -26.46 8.87 16.77
C GLU A 269 -25.67 8.87 15.44
N HIS A 270 -26.10 9.69 14.48
CA HIS A 270 -25.50 9.85 13.15
C HIS A 270 -24.75 11.17 12.99
N GLU A 271 -24.64 11.95 14.06
CA GLU A 271 -23.93 13.22 14.07
C GLU A 271 -22.63 13.07 14.87
N LEU A 272 -21.60 13.73 14.38
CA LEU A 272 -20.35 13.88 15.09
C LEU A 272 -20.36 15.18 15.89
N LYS A 273 -19.87 15.13 17.13
CA LYS A 273 -19.60 16.35 17.90
C LYS A 273 -18.22 16.88 17.53
N ALA A 274 -18.17 18.05 16.90
CA ALA A 274 -16.94 18.72 16.50
C ALA A 274 -16.82 20.11 17.16
N ILE A 275 -15.60 20.63 17.26
CA ILE A 275 -15.29 21.99 17.68
C ILE A 275 -15.05 22.85 16.44
N GLN A 276 -15.99 23.76 16.18
CA GLN A 276 -15.91 24.70 15.06
C GLN A 276 -16.15 26.13 15.54
N ALA A 277 -15.28 27.04 15.12
CA ALA A 277 -15.27 28.44 15.52
C ALA A 277 -15.34 28.63 17.05
N GLY A 278 -14.71 27.73 17.79
CA GLY A 278 -14.64 27.69 19.25
C GLY A 278 -15.91 27.18 19.93
N CYS A 279 -16.87 26.62 19.18
CA CYS A 279 -18.11 26.06 19.70
C CYS A 279 -18.17 24.55 19.43
N ALA A 280 -18.67 23.77 20.40
CA ALA A 280 -19.11 22.41 20.10
C ALA A 280 -20.38 22.47 19.22
N VAL A 281 -20.36 21.78 18.08
CA VAL A 281 -21.45 21.67 17.12
C VAL A 281 -21.62 20.21 16.70
N CYS A 282 -22.85 19.84 16.34
CA CYS A 282 -23.11 18.54 15.74
C CYS A 282 -23.01 18.68 14.23
N VAL A 283 -22.14 17.88 13.63
CA VAL A 283 -21.83 17.91 12.20
C VAL A 283 -22.09 16.54 11.58
N ASP A 284 -22.30 16.54 10.27
CA ASP A 284 -22.26 15.33 9.47
C ASP A 284 -20.81 14.80 9.44
N PRO A 285 -20.54 13.57 9.91
CA PRO A 285 -19.17 13.01 9.93
C PRO A 285 -18.54 12.89 8.54
N ALA A 286 -19.33 12.88 7.47
CA ALA A 286 -18.82 12.79 6.10
C ALA A 286 -18.39 14.15 5.52
N THR A 287 -19.06 15.24 5.93
CA THR A 287 -18.81 16.59 5.38
C THR A 287 -18.17 17.55 6.39
N CYS A 288 -18.14 17.17 7.66
CA CYS A 288 -17.78 18.02 8.78
C CYS A 288 -18.60 19.31 8.88
N ASN A 289 -19.79 19.36 8.29
CA ASN A 289 -20.64 20.55 8.35
C ASN A 289 -21.93 20.28 9.15
N PRO A 290 -22.50 21.30 9.83
CA PRO A 290 -23.79 21.16 10.50
C PRO A 290 -24.91 20.80 9.52
N TRP A 291 -25.74 19.82 9.87
CA TRP A 291 -26.92 19.46 9.08
C TRP A 291 -27.84 20.68 8.88
N GLY A 292 -28.26 20.91 7.63
CA GLY A 292 -29.20 21.98 7.28
C GLY A 292 -28.59 23.39 7.14
N ALA A 293 -27.28 23.55 7.16
CA ALA A 293 -26.63 24.79 6.72
C ALA A 293 -26.72 24.89 5.19
N ASN A 294 -27.38 25.93 4.65
CA ASN A 294 -27.27 26.25 3.23
C ASN A 294 -25.88 26.81 2.97
N GLU A 295 -25.01 26.08 2.28
CA GLU A 295 -23.60 26.49 2.12
C GLU A 295 -23.35 27.31 0.88
N CYS A 296 -24.22 27.24 -0.12
CA CYS A 296 -23.94 27.87 -1.39
C CYS A 296 -25.22 28.32 -2.11
N THR A 297 -25.09 29.38 -2.91
CA THR A 297 -26.16 29.90 -3.80
C THR A 297 -25.68 29.94 -5.26
N GLY A 298 -24.61 29.21 -5.54
CA GLY A 298 -23.85 29.19 -6.78
C GLY A 298 -22.37 28.87 -6.52
N ASP A 299 -21.63 28.49 -7.56
CA ASP A 299 -20.23 28.05 -7.46
C ASP A 299 -19.30 29.07 -6.78
N TYR A 300 -19.60 30.36 -6.89
CA TYR A 300 -18.84 31.42 -6.24
C TYR A 300 -18.84 31.36 -4.71
N GLY A 301 -19.79 30.62 -4.11
CA GLY A 301 -19.84 30.39 -2.66
C GLY A 301 -18.95 29.25 -2.17
N CYS A 302 -18.42 28.41 -3.08
CA CYS A 302 -17.63 27.23 -2.75
C CYS A 302 -16.13 27.45 -3.00
N GLY A 303 -15.30 26.53 -2.48
CA GLY A 303 -13.86 26.51 -2.74
C GLY A 303 -13.51 26.27 -4.21
N VAL A 304 -12.26 26.56 -4.60
CA VAL A 304 -11.76 26.47 -5.99
C VAL A 304 -11.81 25.04 -6.59
N PHE A 305 -11.99 24.03 -5.75
CA PHE A 305 -12.10 22.60 -6.10
C PHE A 305 -13.54 22.05 -5.99
N GLU A 306 -14.49 22.92 -5.65
CA GLU A 306 -15.86 22.56 -5.30
C GLU A 306 -16.86 23.30 -6.18
N ARG A 307 -18.07 22.77 -6.30
CA ARG A 307 -19.23 23.40 -6.95
C ARG A 307 -20.39 23.45 -5.99
N CYS A 308 -21.31 24.38 -6.23
CA CYS A 308 -22.57 24.36 -5.52
C CYS A 308 -23.49 23.30 -6.11
N ASN A 309 -23.95 22.37 -5.28
CA ASN A 309 -24.97 21.41 -5.66
C ASN A 309 -26.19 21.62 -4.79
N ASP A 310 -27.31 22.00 -5.42
CA ASP A 310 -28.59 22.29 -4.78
C ASP A 310 -29.18 21.10 -4.00
N CYS A 311 -28.68 19.88 -4.23
CA CYS A 311 -29.06 18.67 -3.52
C CYS A 311 -27.83 17.81 -3.17
N ALA A 312 -26.79 18.43 -2.62
CA ALA A 312 -25.61 17.70 -2.17
C ALA A 312 -25.76 17.09 -0.78
N SER A 313 -26.59 17.67 0.07
CA SER A 313 -26.93 17.10 1.36
C SER A 313 -28.45 17.08 1.54
N SER A 314 -28.91 16.32 2.52
CA SER A 314 -30.25 16.42 3.06
C SER A 314 -30.19 17.15 4.40
N SER A 315 -31.31 17.68 4.90
CA SER A 315 -31.31 18.27 6.25
C SER A 315 -31.22 17.20 7.34
N CYS A 316 -31.44 15.93 6.99
CA CYS A 316 -31.22 14.78 7.85
C CYS A 316 -31.01 13.49 7.03
N PRO A 317 -30.41 12.41 7.59
CA PRO A 317 -30.15 11.17 6.86
C PRO A 317 -31.38 10.48 6.25
N ALA A 318 -32.56 10.74 6.80
CA ALA A 318 -33.83 10.16 6.35
C ALA A 318 -34.77 11.18 5.66
N CYS A 319 -34.32 12.43 5.52
CA CYS A 319 -35.11 13.49 4.94
C CYS A 319 -34.95 13.45 3.42
N ALA A 320 -36.08 13.52 2.70
CA ALA A 320 -36.09 13.63 1.24
C ALA A 320 -35.95 15.10 0.76
N ASP A 321 -35.47 15.98 1.63
CA ASP A 321 -35.17 17.34 1.26
C ASP A 321 -33.75 17.48 0.72
N CYS A 322 -33.58 18.47 -0.13
CA CYS A 322 -32.32 18.82 -0.74
C CYS A 322 -31.85 20.11 -0.09
N VAL A 323 -30.65 20.08 0.50
CA VAL A 323 -29.95 21.25 1.01
C VAL A 323 -28.74 21.49 0.11
N SER A 324 -28.56 22.75 -0.28
CA SER A 324 -27.44 23.17 -1.12
C SER A 324 -26.13 23.05 -0.34
N ALA A 325 -25.16 22.31 -0.87
CA ALA A 325 -23.83 22.15 -0.27
C ALA A 325 -22.71 22.22 -1.32
N CYS A 326 -21.50 22.55 -0.85
CA CYS A 326 -20.31 22.55 -1.70
C CYS A 326 -19.78 21.13 -1.85
N VAL A 327 -19.66 20.65 -3.09
CA VAL A 327 -19.15 19.29 -3.38
C VAL A 327 -18.00 19.36 -4.38
N PRO A 328 -17.04 18.43 -4.33
CA PRO A 328 -15.96 18.37 -5.31
C PRO A 328 -16.50 18.36 -6.74
N HIS A 329 -15.93 19.20 -7.62
CA HIS A 329 -16.38 19.27 -9.02
C HIS A 329 -15.67 18.25 -9.94
N GLY A 330 -14.61 17.58 -9.45
CA GLY A 330 -13.95 16.46 -10.14
C GLY A 330 -13.12 16.82 -11.38
N CYS A 331 -12.71 18.08 -11.52
CA CYS A 331 -11.87 18.54 -12.63
C CYS A 331 -10.54 19.11 -12.11
N PRO A 332 -9.45 19.06 -12.89
CA PRO A 332 -8.23 19.78 -12.55
C PRO A 332 -8.50 21.27 -12.40
N SER A 333 -8.01 21.88 -11.33
CA SER A 333 -8.16 23.31 -11.04
C SER A 333 -6.88 23.82 -10.40
N GLU A 334 -6.45 25.02 -10.73
CA GLU A 334 -5.35 25.71 -10.06
C GLU A 334 -5.84 26.35 -8.75
N LEU A 335 -4.97 26.47 -7.75
CA LEU A 335 -5.34 26.99 -6.43
C LEU A 335 -5.72 28.48 -6.45
N GLU A 336 -5.10 29.26 -7.35
CA GLU A 336 -5.32 30.69 -7.48
C GLU A 336 -5.46 31.11 -8.96
N PRO A 337 -6.59 31.72 -9.37
CA PRO A 337 -6.73 32.30 -10.70
C PRO A 337 -5.85 33.57 -10.80
N ALA A 338 -4.94 33.61 -11.76
CA ALA A 338 -4.09 34.77 -12.02
C ALA A 338 -4.85 35.97 -12.63
N CYS A 339 -5.98 35.73 -13.29
CA CYS A 339 -6.75 36.78 -13.93
C CYS A 339 -7.77 37.39 -12.98
N ASN A 340 -7.91 38.71 -13.08
CA ASN A 340 -8.77 39.52 -12.21
C ASN A 340 -10.26 39.39 -12.60
N MET A 341 -10.75 38.16 -12.67
CA MET A 341 -12.15 37.82 -12.92
C MET A 341 -12.77 37.27 -11.64
N ILE A 342 -14.00 37.70 -11.38
CA ILE A 342 -14.84 37.08 -10.35
C ILE A 342 -15.23 35.69 -10.84
N ARG A 343 -15.20 34.69 -9.95
CA ARG A 343 -15.65 33.33 -10.25
C ARG A 343 -17.08 33.37 -10.83
N PRO A 344 -17.29 32.94 -12.08
CA PRO A 344 -18.60 32.96 -12.71
C PRO A 344 -19.51 31.89 -12.07
N ASP A 345 -20.80 32.16 -12.10
CA ASP A 345 -21.82 31.12 -11.93
C ASP A 345 -22.05 30.46 -13.30
N CYS A 346 -21.68 29.19 -13.42
CA CYS A 346 -21.73 28.45 -14.67
C CYS A 346 -23.10 27.79 -14.92
N GLY A 347 -24.04 27.89 -13.98
CA GLY A 347 -25.34 27.23 -14.05
C GLY A 347 -25.29 25.74 -13.69
N PRO A 348 -26.43 25.02 -13.79
CA PRO A 348 -26.57 23.67 -13.22
C PRO A 348 -25.79 22.57 -13.97
N ASP A 349 -25.47 22.80 -15.24
CA ASP A 349 -24.84 21.81 -16.13
C ASP A 349 -23.32 22.03 -16.32
N ALA A 350 -22.75 23.05 -15.66
CA ALA A 350 -21.34 23.41 -15.78
C ALA A 350 -20.74 23.80 -14.43
N VAL A 351 -19.41 23.74 -14.32
CA VAL A 351 -18.67 24.05 -13.09
C VAL A 351 -17.56 25.04 -13.39
N SER A 352 -17.37 26.02 -12.50
CA SER A 352 -16.27 26.98 -12.63
C SER A 352 -14.96 26.40 -12.08
N VAL A 353 -13.94 26.27 -12.92
CA VAL A 353 -12.58 25.82 -12.55
C VAL A 353 -11.53 26.89 -12.89
N SER A 354 -10.38 26.87 -12.22
CA SER A 354 -9.23 27.71 -12.59
C SER A 354 -8.32 26.95 -13.54
N LEU A 355 -8.27 27.36 -14.81
CA LEU A 355 -7.42 26.80 -15.86
C LEU A 355 -6.61 27.92 -16.52
N ASP A 356 -5.30 27.70 -16.67
CA ASP A 356 -4.36 28.67 -17.26
C ASP A 356 -4.46 30.06 -16.59
N GLY A 357 -4.62 30.07 -15.27
CA GLY A 357 -4.77 31.27 -14.46
C GLY A 357 -6.11 31.99 -14.63
N CYS A 358 -7.13 31.39 -15.24
CA CYS A 358 -8.45 32.01 -15.37
C CYS A 358 -9.62 31.10 -15.01
N TRP A 359 -10.72 31.73 -14.60
CA TRP A 359 -11.98 31.03 -14.42
C TRP A 359 -12.59 30.63 -15.76
N VAL A 360 -12.82 29.34 -15.93
CA VAL A 360 -13.46 28.76 -17.11
C VAL A 360 -14.61 27.86 -16.63
N CYS A 361 -15.77 28.00 -17.26
CA CYS A 361 -16.86 27.06 -17.07
C CYS A 361 -16.56 25.79 -17.89
N VAL A 362 -16.58 24.63 -17.25
CA VAL A 362 -16.35 23.33 -17.89
C VAL A 362 -17.50 22.36 -17.61
N THR A 363 -17.67 21.38 -18.48
CA THR A 363 -18.67 20.32 -18.30
C THR A 363 -18.17 19.31 -17.26
N PRO A 364 -18.94 18.99 -16.20
CA PRO A 364 -18.57 17.98 -15.21
C PRO A 364 -18.30 16.62 -15.88
N GLY A 365 -17.24 15.93 -15.47
CA GLY A 365 -16.87 14.59 -15.95
C GLY A 365 -16.03 14.56 -17.23
N THR A 366 -16.19 15.51 -18.16
CA THR A 366 -15.29 15.66 -19.33
C THR A 366 -14.23 16.75 -19.11
N CYS A 367 -14.55 17.74 -18.27
CA CYS A 367 -13.73 18.93 -18.02
C CYS A 367 -13.46 19.76 -19.28
N ASP A 368 -14.29 19.59 -20.32
CA ASP A 368 -14.24 20.39 -21.54
C ASP A 368 -14.90 21.75 -21.34
N PRO A 369 -14.31 22.85 -21.84
CA PRO A 369 -14.90 24.19 -21.77
C PRO A 369 -16.29 24.25 -22.41
N VAL A 370 -17.28 24.78 -21.68
CA VAL A 370 -18.59 25.09 -22.26
C VAL A 370 -18.53 26.39 -23.07
N SER A 371 -19.14 26.37 -24.25
CA SER A 371 -19.32 27.58 -25.05
C SER A 371 -20.48 28.38 -24.45
N LEU A 372 -20.15 29.46 -23.72
CA LEU A 372 -21.14 30.40 -23.18
C LEU A 372 -21.76 31.29 -24.27
#